data_AF-A0A822CLS5-F1
#
_entry.id   AF-A0A822CLS5-F1
#
_cell.length_a   1.000
_cell.length_b   1.000
_cell.length_c   1.000
_cell.angle_alpha   90.00
_cell.angle_beta   90.00
_cell.angle_gamma   90.00
#
_symmetry.space_group_name_H-M   'P 1'
#
loop_
_entity.id
_entity.type
_entity.pdbx_description
1 polymer ?
#
loop_
_entity_poly.entity_id
_entity_poly.type
_entity_poly.pdbx_seq_one_letter_code
_entity_poly.pdbx_strand_id
1 'polypeptide(L)' 'MVGILFIMIIDPVVCSKSSIPYADVSKEGYFKGDEAEILFTTHTIFRIDRIEQIHDNQCDRLYEVNLTIV' A
#
# COMPACT_ATOMS: atom_id res chain seq x y z
N MET A 1 -11.90 3.10 -19.02
CA MET A 1 -11.56 2.42 -17.75
C MET A 1 -10.77 3.41 -16.90
N VAL A 2 -10.97 3.44 -15.57
CA VAL A 2 -10.19 4.24 -14.64
C VAL A 2 -9.31 3.28 -13.86
N GLY A 3 -8.01 3.54 -13.80
CA GLY A 3 -7.07 2.77 -13.00
C GLY A 3 -6.85 3.44 -11.64
N ILE A 4 -6.63 2.62 -10.61
CA ILE A 4 -6.26 3.10 -9.27
C ILE A 4 -4.96 2.40 -8.88
N LEU A 5 -3.96 3.21 -8.52
CA LEU A 5 -2.71 2.77 -7.93
C LEU A 5 -2.73 3.12 -6.45
N PHE A 6 -2.82 2.11 -5.59
CA PHE A 6 -2.74 2.31 -4.15
C PHE A 6 -1.29 2.45 -3.71
N ILE A 7 -0.98 3.54 -3.01
CA ILE A 7 0.33 3.80 -2.44
C ILE A 7 0.22 3.64 -0.93
N MET A 8 0.93 2.65 -0.38
CA MET A 8 0.99 2.38 1.05
C MET A 8 2.43 2.55 1.53
N ILE A 9 2.63 3.38 2.55
CA ILE A 9 3.95 3.60 3.17
C ILE A 9 3.96 2.92 4.53
N ILE A 10 4.82 1.92 4.69
CA ILE A 10 5.01 1.20 5.95
C ILE A 10 6.18 1.82 6.69
N ASP A 11 5.90 2.89 7.42
CA ASP A 11 6.85 3.51 8.34
C ASP A 11 6.75 2.81 9.71
N PRO A 12 7.80 2.09 10.16
CA PRO A 12 7.79 1.42 11.46
C PRO A 12 7.46 2.34 12.64
N VAL A 13 7.80 3.63 12.57
CA VAL A 13 7.50 4.59 13.63
C VAL A 13 6.00 4.89 13.69
N VAL A 14 5.35 5.05 12.54
CA VAL A 14 3.90 5.26 12.46
C VAL A 14 3.17 3.97 12.82
N CYS A 15 3.59 2.85 12.24
CA CYS A 15 3.00 1.54 12.50
C CYS A 15 3.14 1.10 13.96
N SER A 16 4.21 1.51 14.67
CA SER A 16 4.37 1.21 16.11
C SER A 16 3.25 1.79 17.00
N LYS A 17 2.52 2.80 16.50
CA LYS A 17 1.38 3.41 17.18
C LYS A 17 0.06 2.73 16.83
N SER A 18 0.03 1.94 15.76
CA SER A 18 -1.13 1.16 15.34
C SER A 18 -1.08 -0.22 16.00
N SER A 19 -2.22 -0.72 16.47
CA SER A 19 -2.33 -2.09 16.98
C SER A 19 -2.49 -3.13 15.87
N ILE A 20 -2.35 -2.73 14.60
CA ILE A 20 -2.56 -3.58 13.44
C ILE A 20 -1.32 -4.45 13.22
N PRO A 21 -1.44 -5.79 13.34
CA PRO A 21 -0.32 -6.67 13.07
C PRO A 21 -0.02 -6.74 11.58
N TYR A 22 1.26 -6.71 11.25
CA TYR A 22 1.77 -6.93 9.90
C TYR A 22 3.06 -7.73 9.95
N ALA A 23 3.40 -8.39 8.84
CA ALA A 23 4.62 -9.16 8.70
C ALA A 23 5.26 -8.91 7.33
N ASP A 24 6.58 -8.78 7.31
CA ASP A 24 7.36 -8.91 6.09
C ASP A 24 7.45 -10.40 5.75
N VAL A 25 6.88 -10.77 4.60
CA VAL A 25 6.86 -12.16 4.11
C VAL A 25 7.68 -12.32 2.84
N SER A 26 8.52 -11.34 2.48
CA SER A 26 9.38 -11.39 1.28
C SER A 26 10.30 -12.62 1.21
N LYS A 27 10.58 -13.28 2.35
CA LYS A 27 11.38 -14.52 2.40
C LYS A 27 10.56 -15.81 2.35
N GLU A 28 9.30 -15.73 2.76
CA GLU A 28 8.42 -16.88 2.97
C GLU A 28 7.34 -16.99 1.88
N GLY A 29 7.03 -15.89 1.20
CA GLY A 29 6.04 -15.81 0.13
C GLY A 29 6.44 -16.58 -1.13
N TYR A 30 5.46 -16.90 -1.97
CA TYR A 30 5.68 -17.65 -3.21
C TYR A 30 6.63 -16.93 -4.16
N PHE A 31 6.46 -15.62 -4.29
CA PHE A 31 7.27 -14.75 -5.14
C PHE A 31 8.63 -14.39 -4.51
N LYS A 32 8.84 -14.72 -3.23
CA LYS A 32 10.10 -14.51 -2.51
C LYS A 32 10.61 -13.06 -2.72
N GLY A 33 11.93 -12.89 -2.85
CA GLY A 33 12.57 -11.59 -3.03
C GLY A 33 12.27 -10.88 -4.35
N ASP A 34 11.44 -11.44 -5.24
CA ASP A 34 10.97 -10.75 -6.44
C ASP A 34 9.86 -9.73 -6.12
N GLU A 35 9.17 -9.91 -4.97
CA GLU A 35 8.19 -8.95 -4.45
C GLU A 35 8.57 -8.50 -3.02
N ALA A 36 8.35 -7.22 -2.74
CA ALA A 36 8.45 -6.68 -1.39
C ALA A 36 7.12 -6.87 -0.63
N GLU A 37 6.68 -8.12 -0.51
CA GLU A 37 5.36 -8.47 0.04
C GLU A 37 5.28 -8.22 1.56
N ILE A 38 4.28 -7.43 1.96
CA ILE A 38 3.90 -7.21 3.37
C ILE A 38 2.51 -7.78 3.59
N LEU A 39 2.38 -8.71 4.53
CA LEU A 39 1.12 -9.32 4.91
C LEU A 39 0.49 -8.57 6.09
N PHE A 40 -0.70 -8.03 5.89
CA PHE A 40 -1.55 -7.50 6.96
C PHE A 40 -2.57 -8.53 7.41
N THR A 41 -3.00 -8.48 8.66
CA THR A 41 -4.18 -9.26 9.09
C THR A 41 -5.42 -8.81 8.33
N THR A 42 -6.39 -9.71 8.19
CA THR A 42 -7.72 -9.34 7.68
C THR A 42 -8.34 -8.26 8.56
N HIS A 43 -9.25 -7.46 7.99
CA HIS A 43 -9.90 -6.33 8.67
C HIS A 43 -8.96 -5.16 9.02
N THR A 44 -7.80 -5.07 8.36
CA THR A 44 -6.96 -3.87 8.41
C THR A 44 -7.63 -2.71 7.68
N ILE A 45 -7.71 -1.56 8.33
CA ILE A 45 -8.30 -0.33 7.76
C ILE A 45 -7.17 0.62 7.39
N PHE A 46 -7.17 1.05 6.13
CA PHE A 46 -6.34 2.14 5.66
C PHE A 46 -7.22 3.37 5.40
N ARG A 47 -6.78 4.53 5.87
CA ARG A 47 -7.43 5.80 5.58
C ARG A 47 -6.83 6.39 4.30
N ILE A 48 -7.70 6.88 3.42
CA ILE A 48 -7.26 7.68 2.27
C ILE A 48 -6.81 9.05 2.79
N ASP A 49 -5.55 9.38 2.51
CA ASP A 49 -5.00 10.69 2.81
C ASP A 49 -5.15 11.62 1.59
N ARG A 50 -4.71 11.16 0.42
CA ARG A 50 -4.66 11.96 -0.80
C ARG A 50 -4.97 11.15 -2.05
N ILE A 51 -5.67 11.77 -2.99
CA ILE A 51 -5.95 11.21 -4.32
C ILE A 51 -5.41 12.19 -5.36
N GLU A 52 -4.54 11.71 -6.24
CA GLU A 52 -3.95 12.51 -7.33
C GLU A 52 -4.02 11.74 -8.64
N GLN A 53 -4.23 12.45 -9.75
CA GLN A 53 -4.18 11.83 -11.08
C GLN A 53 -2.72 11.74 -11.52
N ILE A 54 -2.32 10.59 -12.07
CA ILE A 54 -1.02 10.45 -12.71
C ILE A 54 -1.10 11.15 -14.07
N HIS A 55 -0.35 12.23 -14.22
CA HIS A 55 -0.23 12.95 -15.49
C HIS A 55 0.91 12.35 -16.32
N ASP A 56 0.62 11.25 -16.99
CA ASP A 56 1.50 10.64 -17.99
C ASP A 56 0.69 10.41 -19.28
N ASN A 57 1.30 10.71 -20.42
CA ASN A 57 0.68 10.69 -21.75
C ASN A 57 0.13 9.31 -22.15
N GLN A 58 0.48 8.25 -21.43
CA GLN A 58 -0.02 6.88 -21.64
C GLN A 58 -1.05 6.44 -20.60
N CYS A 59 -1.26 7.21 -19.53
CA CYS A 59 -2.05 6.84 -18.37
C CYS A 59 -3.02 7.95 -17.91
N ASP A 60 -3.64 8.67 -18.85
CA ASP A 60 -4.58 9.78 -18.62
C ASP A 60 -5.78 9.47 -17.70
N ARG A 61 -5.98 8.23 -17.24
CA ARG A 61 -7.08 7.83 -16.35
C ARG A 61 -6.62 6.98 -15.17
N LEU A 62 -5.36 7.11 -14.76
CA LEU A 62 -4.77 6.45 -13.60
C LEU A 62 -4.66 7.42 -12.43
N TYR A 63 -5.08 6.99 -11.24
CA TYR A 63 -5.06 7.80 -10.03
C TYR A 63 -4.23 7.13 -8.94
N GLU A 64 -3.30 7.87 -8.35
CA GLU A 64 -2.60 7.50 -7.13
C GLU A 64 -3.46 7.81 -5.92
N VAL A 65 -3.69 6.79 -5.10
CA VAL A 65 -4.42 6.91 -3.84
C VAL A 65 -3.46 6.60 -2.72
N ASN A 66 -3.05 7.63 -2.00
CA ASN A 66 -2.16 7.53 -0.86
C ASN A 66 -2.95 7.08 0.37
N LEU A 67 -2.50 5.98 0.96
CA LEU A 67 -3.13 5.31 2.08
C LEU A 67 -2.24 5.39 3.32
N THR A 68 -2.86 5.63 4.47
CA THR A 68 -2.18 5.63 5.77
C THR A 68 -2.83 4.63 6.71
N ILE A 69 -2.01 3.88 7.44
CA ILE A 69 -2.46 2.96 8.47
C ILE A 69 -2.97 3.75 9.69
N VAL A 70 -4.07 3.28 10.29
CA VAL A 70 -4.73 3.96 11.43
C VAL A 70 -4.37 3.26 12.74
#